data_AF-A0A8T7EXE6-F1
#
_entry.id   AF-A0A8T7EXE6-F1
#
_cell.length_a   1.000
_cell.length_b   1.000
_cell.length_c   1.000
_cell.angle_alpha   90.00
_cell.angle_beta   90.00
_cell.angle_gamma   90.00
#
_symmetry.space_group_name_H-M   'P 1'
#
loop_
_entity.id
_entity.type
_entity.pdbx_description
1 polymer ?
#
loop_
_entity_poly.entity_id
_entity_poly.type
_entity_poly.pdbx_seq_one_letter_code
_entity_poly.pdbx_strand_id
1 'polypeptide(L)'
;MAADLTRRALDRLLAVARGAGSRRAGAIELLPEHEAFLALFVQQAVIPAFHHIMAAAADLLVNQGIPPEAAISDLHIAGRFFDYLRRANRDGLMNTLLDLPLTSQYATLSRMARFSELRLERLMENTFDEIVSGRSPASGRVSLMEGTPRSNRLRKLESQRTVWDFEQTLDLMRDRP
;
A
#
# COMPACT_ATOMS: atom_id res chain seq x y z
N MET A 1 -9.00 24.68 13.50
CA MET A 1 -8.09 25.10 12.41
C MET A 1 -7.05 26.04 12.99
N ALA A 2 -5.76 25.74 12.84
CA ALA A 2 -4.72 26.72 13.14
C ALA A 2 -4.73 27.77 12.02
N ALA A 3 -5.14 29.00 12.34
CA ALA A 3 -5.14 30.10 11.37
C ALA A 3 -3.69 30.54 11.07
N ASP A 4 -3.36 30.83 9.80
CA ASP A 4 -2.09 31.48 9.46
C ASP A 4 -2.15 32.96 9.86
N LEU A 5 -1.93 33.21 11.14
CA LEU A 5 -1.91 34.55 11.73
C LEU A 5 -0.70 35.37 11.24
N THR A 6 0.29 34.71 10.63
CA THR A 6 1.57 35.33 10.25
C THR A 6 1.73 35.59 8.75
N ARG A 7 0.84 35.05 7.91
CA ARG A 7 0.95 35.03 6.43
C ARG A 7 2.29 34.49 5.92
N ARG A 8 2.94 33.62 6.70
CA ARG A 8 4.25 33.03 6.42
C ARG A 8 4.23 31.50 6.59
N ALA A 9 3.04 30.89 6.74
CA ALA A 9 2.94 29.46 6.94
C ALA A 9 3.50 28.69 5.74
N LEU A 10 3.21 29.13 4.51
CA LEU A 10 3.70 28.50 3.29
C LEU A 10 5.23 28.57 3.17
N ASP A 11 5.84 29.73 3.42
CA ASP A 11 7.30 29.89 3.39
C ASP A 11 8.00 28.99 4.41
N ARG A 12 7.42 28.86 5.61
CA ARG A 12 7.95 27.97 6.66
C ARG A 12 7.77 26.50 6.29
N LEU A 13 6.61 26.12 5.75
CA LEU A 13 6.33 24.75 5.30
C LEU A 13 7.31 24.33 4.19
N LEU A 14 7.56 25.24 3.23
CA LEU A 14 8.52 25.03 2.14
C LEU A 14 9.97 24.97 2.64
N ALA A 15 10.31 25.73 3.69
CA ALA A 15 11.63 25.65 4.34
C ALA A 15 11.82 24.31 5.08
N VAL A 16 10.79 23.83 5.79
CA VAL A 16 10.80 22.51 6.45
C VAL A 16 10.89 21.39 5.41
N ALA A 17 10.07 21.43 4.36
CA ALA A 17 10.11 20.44 3.27
C ALA A 17 11.47 20.43 2.54
N ARG A 18 12.13 21.59 2.44
CA ARG A 18 13.50 21.68 1.90
C ARG A 18 14.52 21.07 2.85
N GLY A 19 14.41 21.32 4.16
CA GLY A 19 15.27 20.72 5.18
C GLY A 19 15.09 19.19 5.32
N ALA A 20 13.88 18.69 5.10
CA ALA A 20 13.54 17.27 5.14
C ALA A 20 13.88 16.49 3.85
N GLY A 21 14.41 17.15 2.81
CA GLY A 21 14.79 16.50 1.55
C GLY A 21 13.63 16.17 0.60
N SER A 22 12.40 16.59 0.91
CA SER A 22 11.17 16.26 0.18
C SER A 22 11.07 16.92 -1.22
N ARG A 23 11.95 17.88 -1.55
CA ARG A 23 11.90 18.58 -2.85
C ARG A 23 12.33 17.76 -4.07
N ARG A 24 12.94 16.58 -3.90
CA ARG A 24 13.35 15.75 -5.06
C ARG A 24 12.16 15.18 -5.86
N ALA A 25 10.98 15.10 -5.26
CA ALA A 25 9.77 14.56 -5.88
C ALA A 25 8.76 15.63 -6.34
N GLY A 26 9.07 16.92 -6.15
CA GLY A 26 8.10 18.01 -6.30
C GLY A 26 7.24 18.22 -5.04
N ALA A 27 6.39 19.25 -5.04
CA ALA A 27 5.45 19.54 -3.98
C ALA A 27 4.12 20.02 -4.58
N ILE A 28 3.00 19.52 -4.07
CA ILE A 28 1.66 19.92 -4.46
C ILE A 28 1.00 20.56 -3.24
N GLU A 29 0.50 21.78 -3.38
CA GLU A 29 -0.26 22.43 -2.32
C GLU A 29 -1.66 21.82 -2.24
N LEU A 30 -2.05 21.38 -1.04
CA LEU A 30 -3.34 20.75 -0.76
C LEU A 30 -3.96 21.37 0.48
N LEU A 31 -5.28 21.36 0.54
CA LEU A 31 -6.00 21.64 1.79
C LEU A 31 -5.66 20.54 2.81
N PRO A 32 -5.49 20.87 4.11
CA PRO A 32 -5.19 19.87 5.13
C PRO A 32 -6.20 18.73 5.20
N GLU A 33 -7.48 19.01 4.95
CA GLU A 33 -8.52 17.97 4.87
C GLU A 33 -8.31 16.97 3.72
N HIS A 34 -7.80 17.42 2.57
CA HIS A 34 -7.51 16.54 1.44
C HIS A 34 -6.29 15.65 1.71
N GLU A 35 -5.25 16.19 2.37
CA GLU A 35 -4.09 15.39 2.78
C GLU A 35 -4.50 14.29 3.78
N ALA A 36 -5.26 14.67 4.82
CA ALA A 36 -5.74 13.74 5.83
C ALA A 36 -6.62 12.66 5.20
N PHE A 37 -7.50 13.05 4.26
CA PHE A 37 -8.33 12.13 3.50
C PHE A 37 -7.47 11.15 2.67
N LEU A 38 -6.51 11.63 1.90
CA LEU A 38 -5.64 10.79 1.06
C LEU A 38 -4.85 9.78 1.91
N ALA A 39 -4.28 10.23 3.03
CA ALA A 39 -3.56 9.37 3.96
C ALA A 39 -4.46 8.26 4.53
N LEU A 40 -5.66 8.62 5.01
CA LEU A 40 -6.62 7.66 5.55
C LEU A 40 -7.10 6.68 4.48
N PHE A 41 -7.36 7.15 3.25
CA PHE A 41 -7.83 6.31 2.16
C PHE A 41 -6.76 5.29 1.74
N VAL A 42 -5.50 5.72 1.62
CA VAL A 42 -4.38 4.80 1.36
C VAL A 42 -4.28 3.74 2.47
N GLN A 43 -4.33 4.17 3.72
CA GLN A 43 -4.18 3.27 4.87
C GLN A 43 -5.35 2.28 5.03
N GLN A 44 -6.56 2.68 4.69
CA GLN A 44 -7.77 1.90 4.99
C GLN A 44 -8.37 1.17 3.80
N ALA A 45 -8.06 1.59 2.57
CA ALA A 45 -8.57 0.96 1.35
C ALA A 45 -7.44 0.30 0.55
N VAL A 46 -6.37 1.05 0.24
CA VAL A 46 -5.34 0.59 -0.69
C VAL A 46 -4.41 -0.45 -0.05
N ILE A 47 -3.84 -0.15 1.12
CA ILE A 47 -2.92 -1.07 1.82
C ILE A 47 -3.61 -2.41 2.15
N PRO A 48 -4.84 -2.45 2.70
CA PRO A 48 -5.51 -3.72 2.99
C PRO A 48 -5.82 -4.54 1.73
N ALA A 49 -6.28 -3.91 0.65
CA ALA A 49 -6.51 -4.58 -0.62
C ALA A 49 -5.22 -5.19 -1.19
N PHE A 50 -4.11 -4.44 -1.11
CA PHE A 50 -2.80 -4.93 -1.49
C PHE A 50 -2.38 -6.15 -0.68
N HIS A 51 -2.42 -6.08 0.66
CA HIS A 51 -2.09 -7.23 1.52
C HIS A 51 -2.95 -8.45 1.21
N HIS A 52 -4.25 -8.27 0.93
CA HIS A 52 -5.13 -9.35 0.56
C HIS A 52 -4.72 -10.04 -0.74
N ILE A 53 -4.40 -9.27 -1.78
CA ILE A 53 -3.93 -9.80 -3.07
C ILE A 53 -2.64 -10.60 -2.88
N MET A 54 -1.68 -10.05 -2.14
CA MET A 54 -0.39 -10.69 -1.92
C MET A 54 -0.53 -12.00 -1.14
N ALA A 55 -1.30 -12.00 -0.05
CA ALA A 55 -1.56 -13.19 0.75
C ALA A 55 -2.30 -14.26 -0.05
N ALA A 56 -3.36 -13.90 -0.78
CA ALA A 56 -4.13 -14.84 -1.59
C ALA A 56 -3.30 -15.46 -2.72
N ALA A 57 -2.43 -14.68 -3.36
CA ALA A 57 -1.54 -15.19 -4.40
C ALA A 57 -0.51 -16.17 -3.83
N ALA A 58 0.12 -15.84 -2.70
CA ALA A 58 1.09 -16.70 -2.05
C ALA A 58 0.44 -18.00 -1.52
N ASP A 59 -0.71 -17.91 -0.84
CA ASP A 59 -1.47 -19.07 -0.38
C ASP A 59 -1.82 -20.00 -1.55
N LEU A 60 -2.28 -19.44 -2.67
CA LEU A 60 -2.59 -20.23 -3.87
C LEU A 60 -1.35 -20.95 -4.40
N LEU A 61 -0.22 -20.25 -4.57
CA LEU A 61 1.02 -20.84 -5.10
C LEU A 61 1.54 -21.96 -4.20
N VAL A 62 1.56 -21.74 -2.88
CA VAL A 62 1.98 -22.74 -1.90
C VAL A 62 1.06 -23.96 -1.92
N ASN A 63 -0.25 -23.76 -1.98
CA ASN A 63 -1.22 -24.85 -2.08
C ASN A 63 -1.09 -25.66 -3.38
N GLN A 64 -0.55 -25.07 -4.44
CA GLN A 64 -0.21 -25.77 -5.69
C GLN A 64 1.16 -26.47 -5.65
N GLY A 65 1.85 -26.46 -4.50
CA GLY A 65 3.12 -27.12 -4.29
C GLY A 65 4.35 -26.29 -4.67
N ILE A 66 4.19 -24.98 -4.94
CA ILE A 66 5.34 -24.10 -5.12
C ILE A 66 6.01 -23.87 -3.76
N PRO A 67 7.35 -24.00 -3.64
CA PRO A 67 8.05 -23.71 -2.41
C PRO A 67 7.72 -22.29 -1.89
N PRO A 68 7.33 -22.14 -0.61
CA PRO A 68 6.95 -20.85 -0.05
C PRO A 68 8.01 -19.75 -0.22
N GLU A 69 9.29 -20.12 -0.06
CA GLU A 69 10.42 -19.20 -0.23
C GLU A 69 10.49 -18.67 -1.66
N ALA A 70 10.19 -19.51 -2.66
CA ALA A 70 10.17 -19.10 -4.06
C ALA A 70 8.95 -18.23 -4.38
N ALA A 71 7.77 -18.60 -3.87
CA ALA A 71 6.53 -17.84 -4.07
C ALA A 71 6.63 -16.43 -3.48
N ILE A 72 7.08 -16.31 -2.23
CA ILE A 72 7.15 -15.03 -1.52
C ILE A 72 8.32 -14.18 -2.04
N SER A 73 9.46 -14.78 -2.37
CA SER A 73 10.56 -14.04 -2.98
C SER A 73 10.15 -13.39 -4.31
N ASP A 74 9.39 -14.09 -5.17
CA ASP A 74 8.91 -13.54 -6.44
C ASP A 74 7.79 -12.48 -6.27
N LEU A 75 7.02 -12.57 -5.18
CA LEU A 75 5.94 -11.64 -4.89
C LEU A 75 6.42 -10.38 -4.14
N HIS A 76 7.39 -10.47 -3.24
CA HIS A 76 7.69 -9.39 -2.28
C HIS A 76 9.12 -8.84 -2.39
N ILE A 77 10.15 -9.70 -2.34
CA ILE A 77 11.52 -9.28 -1.97
C ILE A 77 12.43 -9.02 -3.18
N ALA A 78 12.49 -9.96 -4.13
CA ALA A 78 13.47 -9.94 -5.22
C ALA A 78 12.85 -10.30 -6.58
N GLY A 79 11.52 -10.24 -6.63
CA GLY A 79 10.74 -10.80 -7.71
C GLY A 79 10.31 -9.84 -8.79
N ARG A 80 9.70 -10.42 -9.82
CA ARG A 80 9.18 -9.69 -10.98
C ARG A 80 8.17 -8.61 -10.59
N PHE A 81 7.38 -8.85 -9.55
CA PHE A 81 6.37 -7.89 -9.11
C PHE A 81 6.98 -6.63 -8.49
N PHE A 82 7.94 -6.79 -7.56
CA PHE A 82 8.62 -5.64 -6.96
C PHE A 82 9.44 -4.86 -8.00
N ASP A 83 10.07 -5.56 -8.94
CA ASP A 83 10.75 -4.95 -10.09
C ASP A 83 9.81 -4.10 -10.94
N TYR A 84 8.61 -4.60 -11.21
CA TYR A 84 7.57 -3.85 -11.91
C TYR A 84 7.17 -2.60 -11.12
N LEU A 85 6.89 -2.70 -9.82
CA LEU A 85 6.52 -1.55 -8.99
C LEU A 85 7.62 -0.48 -8.94
N ARG A 86 8.88 -0.89 -8.84
CA ARG A 86 10.03 0.02 -8.82
C ARG A 86 10.19 0.79 -10.14
N ARG A 87 9.93 0.15 -11.28
CA ARG A 87 9.88 0.81 -12.59
C ARG A 87 8.66 1.70 -12.71
N ALA A 88 7.49 1.21 -12.31
CA ALA A 88 6.25 1.98 -12.33
C ALA A 88 6.29 3.24 -11.46
N ASN A 89 7.03 3.23 -10.34
CA ASN A 89 7.25 4.42 -9.52
C ASN A 89 8.07 5.51 -10.24
N ARG A 90 8.88 5.12 -11.23
CA ARG A 90 9.70 6.04 -12.03
C ARG A 90 8.98 6.48 -13.30
N ASP A 91 8.42 5.51 -14.02
CA ASP A 91 7.97 5.69 -15.40
C ASP A 91 6.44 5.72 -15.52
N GLY A 92 5.72 5.37 -14.45
CA GLY A 92 4.27 5.24 -14.41
C GLY A 92 3.80 3.81 -14.70
N LEU A 93 2.69 3.39 -14.07
CA LEU A 93 2.15 2.01 -14.18
C LEU A 93 1.90 1.58 -15.63
N MET A 94 1.19 2.41 -16.41
CA MET A 94 0.84 2.04 -17.79
C MET A 94 2.06 2.05 -18.72
N ASN A 95 2.96 3.01 -18.58
CA ASN A 95 4.19 3.05 -19.38
C ASN A 95 5.07 1.83 -19.11
N THR A 96 5.28 1.50 -17.82
CA THR A 96 6.03 0.30 -17.44
C THR A 96 5.39 -0.98 -17.99
N LEU A 97 4.05 -1.06 -18.04
CA LEU A 97 3.35 -2.18 -18.67
C LEU A 97 3.62 -2.23 -20.18
N LEU A 98 3.52 -1.10 -20.88
CA LEU A 98 3.74 -1.01 -22.32
C LEU A 98 5.21 -1.23 -22.73
N ASP A 99 6.15 -1.10 -21.80
CA ASP A 99 7.57 -1.42 -22.00
C ASP A 99 7.87 -2.92 -21.92
N LEU A 100 6.92 -3.77 -21.52
CA LEU A 100 7.10 -5.23 -21.48
C LEU A 100 7.03 -5.85 -22.88
N PRO A 101 7.54 -7.08 -23.10
CA PRO A 101 7.30 -7.81 -24.34
C PRO A 101 5.81 -7.95 -24.66
N LEU A 102 5.44 -7.95 -25.94
CA LEU A 102 4.03 -7.99 -26.38
C LEU A 102 3.23 -9.17 -25.80
N THR A 103 3.87 -10.33 -25.61
CA THR A 103 3.24 -11.49 -24.98
C THR A 103 2.87 -11.22 -23.51
N SER A 104 3.74 -10.54 -22.77
CA SER A 104 3.48 -10.11 -21.39
C SER A 104 2.43 -9.02 -21.33
N GLN A 105 2.47 -8.04 -22.24
CA GLN A 105 1.43 -7.01 -22.36
C GLN A 105 0.06 -7.64 -22.58
N TYR A 106 -0.05 -8.52 -23.57
CA TYR A 106 -1.29 -9.24 -23.87
C TYR A 106 -1.74 -10.06 -22.66
N ALA A 107 -0.82 -10.79 -22.01
CA ALA A 107 -1.14 -11.61 -20.85
C ALA A 107 -1.78 -10.77 -19.72
N THR A 108 -1.19 -9.61 -19.41
CA THR A 108 -1.69 -8.69 -18.40
C THR A 108 -3.00 -8.01 -18.81
N LEU A 109 -3.02 -7.32 -19.96
CA LEU A 109 -4.17 -6.53 -20.43
C LEU A 109 -5.42 -7.39 -20.62
N SER A 110 -5.27 -8.60 -21.20
CA SER A 110 -6.41 -9.52 -21.41
C SER A 110 -7.02 -10.06 -20.11
N ARG A 111 -6.30 -9.96 -18.98
CA ARG A 111 -6.76 -10.46 -17.67
C ARG A 111 -7.17 -9.33 -16.73
N MET A 112 -6.77 -8.08 -16.97
CA MET A 112 -7.13 -6.93 -16.13
C MET A 112 -8.65 -6.84 -15.90
N ALA A 113 -9.46 -7.05 -16.95
CA ALA A 113 -10.92 -7.03 -16.85
C ALA A 113 -11.51 -8.12 -15.95
N ARG A 114 -10.77 -9.18 -15.60
CA ARG A 114 -11.24 -10.19 -14.64
C ARG A 114 -11.18 -9.70 -13.20
N PHE A 115 -10.32 -8.70 -12.93
CA PHE A 115 -10.15 -8.14 -11.59
C PHE A 115 -11.19 -7.05 -11.28
N SER A 116 -11.89 -6.49 -12.27
CA SER A 116 -13.01 -5.56 -12.04
C SER A 116 -14.26 -6.23 -11.44
N GLU A 117 -14.35 -7.57 -11.46
CA GLU A 117 -15.46 -8.30 -10.85
C GLU A 117 -15.33 -8.42 -9.32
N LEU A 118 -14.17 -8.08 -8.75
CA LEU A 118 -13.84 -8.27 -7.33
C LEU A 118 -14.66 -7.39 -6.37
N ARG A 119 -15.61 -6.58 -6.86
CA ARG A 119 -16.34 -5.55 -6.11
C ARG A 119 -15.37 -4.63 -5.34
N LEU A 120 -14.15 -4.48 -5.83
CA LEU A 120 -13.10 -3.73 -5.17
C LEU A 120 -13.47 -2.25 -5.10
N GLU A 121 -14.05 -1.73 -6.19
CA GLU A 121 -14.58 -0.38 -6.28
C GLU A 121 -15.61 -0.13 -5.18
N ARG A 122 -16.55 -1.05 -4.98
CA ARG A 122 -17.57 -0.93 -3.93
C ARG A 122 -16.98 -0.94 -2.52
N LEU A 123 -15.96 -1.75 -2.27
CA LEU A 123 -15.27 -1.74 -0.98
C LEU A 123 -14.55 -0.41 -0.76
N MET A 124 -13.90 0.12 -1.79
CA MET A 124 -13.25 1.43 -1.75
C MET A 124 -14.25 2.57 -1.55
N GLU A 125 -15.42 2.54 -2.21
CA GLU A 125 -16.52 3.49 -2.04
C GLU A 125 -17.08 3.47 -0.61
N ASN A 126 -17.30 2.29 -0.04
CA ASN A 126 -17.76 2.21 1.35
C ASN A 126 -16.72 2.79 2.32
N THR A 127 -15.43 2.49 2.12
CA THR A 127 -14.35 3.06 2.94
C THR A 127 -14.26 4.58 2.75
N PHE A 128 -14.45 5.07 1.53
CA PHE A 128 -14.55 6.49 1.23
C PHE A 128 -15.65 7.15 2.06
N ASP A 129 -16.86 6.59 2.05
CA ASP A 129 -18.00 7.11 2.79
C ASP A 129 -17.77 7.08 4.32
N GLU A 130 -17.11 6.06 4.84
CA GLU A 130 -16.75 5.96 6.25
C GLU A 130 -15.74 7.04 6.68
N ILE A 131 -14.74 7.34 5.83
CA ILE A 131 -13.75 8.38 6.09
C ILE A 131 -14.42 9.76 6.05
N VAL A 132 -15.19 10.06 4.99
CA VAL A 132 -15.85 11.37 4.82
C VAL A 132 -16.88 11.63 5.91
N SER A 133 -17.62 10.61 6.32
CA SER A 133 -18.61 10.74 7.41
C SER A 133 -18.00 10.77 8.82
N GLY A 134 -16.69 10.60 8.95
CA GLY A 134 -16.01 10.54 10.25
C GLY A 134 -16.36 9.29 11.08
N ARG A 135 -16.97 8.26 10.47
CA ARG A 135 -17.32 6.98 11.12
C ARG A 135 -16.14 6.01 11.15
N SER A 136 -15.11 6.26 10.35
CA SER A 136 -13.88 5.48 10.39
C SER A 136 -13.25 5.52 11.80
N PRO A 137 -12.87 4.38 12.39
CA PRO A 137 -12.23 4.34 13.71
C PRO A 137 -10.94 5.17 13.81
N ALA A 138 -10.31 5.51 12.68
CA ALA A 138 -9.08 6.28 12.60
C ALA A 138 -9.29 7.80 12.39
N SER A 139 -10.50 8.27 12.09
CA SER A 139 -10.78 9.71 11.89
C SER A 139 -10.98 10.50 13.19
N GLY A 140 -11.06 9.82 14.34
CA GLY A 140 -11.15 10.43 15.66
C GLY A 140 -9.79 10.43 16.38
N ARG A 141 -9.62 11.32 17.37
CA ARG A 141 -8.47 11.46 18.29
C ARG A 141 -8.16 10.19 19.11
N VAL A 142 -7.85 9.09 18.44
CA VAL A 142 -7.35 7.84 19.02
C VAL A 142 -5.96 7.55 18.44
N SER A 143 -5.11 8.59 18.47
CA SER A 143 -3.68 8.39 18.62
C SER A 143 -3.45 7.83 20.03
N LEU A 144 -3.70 6.53 20.22
CA LEU A 144 -3.38 5.72 21.41
C LEU A 144 -3.66 4.21 21.15
N MET A 145 -3.38 3.70 19.94
CA MET A 145 -3.66 2.29 19.59
C MET A 145 -2.43 1.47 19.17
N GLU A 146 -1.30 1.68 19.84
CA GLU A 146 -0.43 0.55 20.18
C GLU A 146 -1.02 -0.10 21.45
N GLY A 147 -1.41 -1.38 21.37
CA GLY A 147 -1.79 -2.16 22.56
C GLY A 147 -3.27 -2.32 22.92
N THR A 148 -4.25 -1.84 22.14
CA THR A 148 -5.67 -2.08 22.48
C THR A 148 -6.13 -3.52 22.21
N PRO A 149 -7.12 -4.06 22.96
CA PRO A 149 -7.60 -5.44 22.77
C PRO A 149 -8.07 -5.73 21.34
N ARG A 150 -8.74 -4.76 20.69
CA ARG A 150 -9.16 -4.89 19.29
C ARG A 150 -7.97 -4.95 18.35
N SER A 151 -7.00 -4.05 18.52
CA SER A 151 -5.79 -4.00 17.69
C SER A 151 -4.92 -5.26 17.87
N ASN A 152 -4.78 -5.75 19.10
CA ASN A 152 -4.10 -7.02 19.40
C ASN A 152 -4.82 -8.22 18.81
N ARG A 153 -6.16 -8.24 18.84
CA ARG A 153 -6.95 -9.30 18.19
C ARG A 153 -6.74 -9.32 16.68
N LEU A 154 -6.76 -8.15 16.03
CA LEU A 154 -6.53 -8.05 14.58
C LEU A 154 -5.11 -8.49 14.21
N ARG A 155 -4.09 -8.03 14.95
CA ARG A 155 -2.70 -8.52 14.79
C ARG A 155 -2.59 -10.03 14.94
N LYS A 156 -3.23 -10.60 15.97
CA LYS A 156 -3.21 -12.05 16.21
C LYS A 156 -3.91 -12.83 15.11
N LEU A 157 -4.97 -12.29 14.51
CA LEU A 157 -5.66 -12.94 13.39
C LEU A 157 -4.79 -12.95 12.13
N GLU A 158 -4.14 -11.83 11.82
CA GLU A 158 -3.25 -11.77 10.65
C GLU A 158 -1.98 -12.60 10.84
N SER A 159 -1.39 -12.62 12.05
CA SER A 159 -0.22 -13.46 12.35
C SER A 159 -0.50 -14.96 12.36
N GLN A 160 -1.76 -15.39 12.22
CA GLN A 160 -2.10 -16.82 12.09
C GLN A 160 -2.06 -17.30 10.64
N ARG A 161 -1.92 -16.40 9.65
CA ARG A 161 -1.73 -16.84 8.27
C ARG A 161 -0.32 -17.39 8.11
N THR A 162 -0.24 -18.66 7.72
CA THR A 162 1.02 -19.38 7.51
C THR A 162 1.93 -18.72 6.48
N VAL A 163 1.36 -17.95 5.55
CA VAL A 163 2.12 -17.21 4.53
C VAL A 163 3.18 -16.27 5.12
N TRP A 164 2.91 -15.65 6.26
CA TRP A 164 3.82 -14.67 6.87
C TRP A 164 4.97 -15.32 7.64
N ASP A 165 4.85 -16.59 8.04
CA ASP A 165 5.93 -17.32 8.72
C ASP A 165 7.15 -17.50 7.79
N PHE A 166 6.89 -17.60 6.50
CA PHE A 166 7.92 -17.75 5.47
C PHE A 166 8.60 -16.42 5.10
N GLU A 167 7.91 -15.29 5.26
CA GLU A 167 8.50 -13.95 5.08
C GLU A 167 9.63 -13.72 6.11
N GLN A 168 9.38 -14.06 7.38
CA GLN A 168 10.40 -13.99 8.44
C GLN A 168 11.63 -14.87 8.14
N THR A 169 11.41 -16.01 7.51
CA THR A 169 12.48 -16.94 7.14
C THR A 169 13.38 -16.36 6.04
N LEU A 170 12.80 -15.63 5.07
CA LEU A 170 13.55 -14.97 4.01
C LEU A 170 14.34 -13.76 4.52
N ASP A 171 13.78 -12.97 5.45
CA ASP A 171 14.51 -11.86 6.07
C ASP A 171 15.76 -12.36 6.81
N LEU A 172 15.65 -13.49 7.52
CA LEU A 172 16.80 -14.14 8.17
C LEU A 172 17.87 -14.65 7.18
N MET A 173 17.50 -14.94 5.93
CA MET A 173 18.45 -15.34 4.88
C MET A 173 19.14 -14.13 4.24
N ARG A 174 18.46 -12.97 4.17
CA ARG A 174 19.00 -11.73 3.61
C ARG A 174 20.11 -11.11 4.45
N ASP A 175 20.08 -11.33 5.76
CA ASP A 175 21.06 -10.79 6.71
C ASP A 175 22.26 -11.73 6.95
N ARG A 176 22.39 -12.83 6.20
CA ARG A 176 23.61 -13.66 6.20
C ARG A 176 24.64 -13.10 5.22
N PRO A 177 25.91 -12.93 5.65
CA PRO A 177 26.96 -12.30 4.86
C PRO A 177 27.33 -13.07 3.59
#